data_AF-A0AAN0RHK6-F1
#
_entry.id   AF-A0AAN0RHK6-F1
#
_cell.length_a   1.000
_cell.length_b   1.000
_cell.length_c   1.000
_cell.angle_alpha   90.00
_cell.angle_beta   90.00
_cell.angle_gamma   90.00
#
_symmetry.space_group_name_H-M   'P 1'
#
loop_
_entity.id
_entity.type
_entity.pdbx_description
1 polymer ?
#
loop_
_entity_poly.entity_id
_entity_poly.type
_entity_poly.pdbx_seq_one_letter_code
_entity_poly.pdbx_strand_id
1 'polypeptide(L)'
;MSRKKIINIEIELLLRDASNVLSKVKDRPVQSLTFKVLLGVINLYILMGFLLYLLVKGSLVEGINTDFLDQGYLSILNTRATVVLVFLMILNISAYYNYGFKYLSTILFIYMLNSAIDIAILFSGFSQIAERPYFSAFQLSRPLFLICLIWIAIVHKDQIKDA
;
A
#
# COMPACT_ATOMS: atom_id res chain seq x y z
N MET A 1 -7.86 -57.55 -3.39
CA MET A 1 -7.08 -56.52 -4.12
C MET A 1 -5.65 -56.54 -3.57
N SER A 2 -4.59 -56.51 -4.40
CA SER A 2 -3.22 -56.63 -3.87
C SER A 2 -2.73 -55.31 -3.26
N ARG A 3 -1.88 -55.39 -2.23
CA ARG A 3 -1.30 -54.23 -1.53
C ARG A 3 -0.58 -53.27 -2.49
N LYS A 4 0.09 -53.81 -3.50
CA LYS A 4 0.74 -53.04 -4.58
C LYS A 4 -0.25 -52.22 -5.40
N LYS A 5 -1.45 -52.76 -5.66
CA LYS A 5 -2.51 -52.05 -6.40
C LYS A 5 -3.10 -50.91 -5.56
N ILE A 6 -3.21 -51.07 -4.24
CA ILE A 6 -3.69 -50.02 -3.32
C ILE A 6 -2.68 -48.85 -3.27
N ILE A 7 -1.39 -49.15 -3.09
CA ILE A 7 -0.32 -48.15 -3.06
C ILE A 7 -0.27 -47.34 -4.37
N ASN A 8 -0.41 -48.01 -5.52
CA ASN A 8 -0.42 -47.32 -6.80
C ASN A 8 -1.60 -46.34 -6.94
N ILE A 9 -2.78 -46.69 -6.41
CA ILE A 9 -3.97 -45.81 -6.44
C ILE A 9 -3.75 -44.60 -5.53
N GLU A 10 -3.19 -44.78 -4.33
CA GLU A 10 -2.89 -43.66 -3.44
C GLU A 10 -1.88 -42.70 -4.05
N ILE A 11 -0.82 -43.22 -4.69
CA ILE A 11 0.17 -42.41 -5.40
C ILE A 11 -0.49 -41.65 -6.56
N GLU A 12 -1.35 -42.30 -7.34
CA GLU A 12 -2.07 -41.68 -8.45
C GLU A 12 -3.00 -40.55 -7.98
N LEU A 13 -3.70 -40.76 -6.86
CA LEU A 13 -4.54 -39.73 -6.23
C LEU A 13 -3.71 -38.54 -5.74
N LEU A 14 -2.59 -38.79 -5.05
CA LEU A 14 -1.69 -37.72 -4.59
C LEU A 14 -1.09 -36.93 -5.76
N LEU A 15 -0.70 -37.60 -6.84
CA LEU A 15 -0.18 -36.94 -8.04
C LEU A 15 -1.27 -36.12 -8.74
N ARG A 16 -2.50 -36.61 -8.77
CA ARG A 16 -3.64 -35.90 -9.34
C ARG A 16 -3.98 -34.65 -8.54
N ASP A 17 -3.99 -34.75 -7.22
CA ASP A 17 -4.24 -33.61 -6.33
C ASP A 17 -3.12 -32.57 -6.43
N ALA A 18 -1.85 -33.01 -6.46
CA ALA A 18 -0.72 -32.11 -6.69
C ALA A 18 -0.80 -31.42 -8.06
N SER A 19 -1.18 -32.16 -9.11
CA SER A 19 -1.39 -31.61 -10.46
C SER A 19 -2.52 -30.59 -10.50
N ASN A 20 -3.63 -30.84 -9.81
CA ASN A 20 -4.76 -29.93 -9.67
C ASN A 20 -4.41 -28.65 -8.90
N VAL A 21 -3.55 -28.75 -7.87
CA VAL A 21 -3.03 -27.57 -7.17
C VAL A 21 -2.10 -26.77 -8.09
N LEU A 22 -1.22 -27.45 -8.83
CA LEU A 22 -0.29 -26.81 -9.75
C LEU A 22 -1.01 -26.08 -10.90
N SER A 23 -2.09 -26.66 -11.44
CA SER A 23 -2.89 -26.03 -12.50
C SER A 23 -3.61 -24.77 -11.99
N LYS A 24 -4.15 -24.79 -10.77
CA LYS A 24 -4.72 -23.59 -10.13
C LYS A 24 -3.68 -22.49 -9.91
N VAL A 25 -2.43 -22.83 -9.61
CA VAL A 25 -1.34 -21.86 -9.48
C VAL A 25 -0.95 -21.28 -10.85
N LYS A 26 -0.92 -22.11 -11.89
CA LYS A 26 -0.63 -21.70 -13.28
C LYS A 26 -1.67 -20.73 -13.84
N ASP A 27 -2.93 -20.88 -13.43
CA ASP A 27 -4.05 -20.03 -13.85
C ASP A 27 -4.16 -18.70 -13.08
N ARG A 28 -3.28 -18.42 -12.12
CA ARG A 28 -3.25 -17.11 -11.45
C ARG A 28 -2.95 -16.02 -12.48
N PRO A 29 -3.82 -15.01 -12.69
CA PRO A 29 -3.54 -13.88 -13.55
C PRO A 29 -2.24 -13.20 -13.12
N VAL A 30 -1.30 -13.23 -14.04
CA VAL A 30 -0.07 -12.46 -13.93
C VAL A 30 -0.44 -10.98 -14.14
N GLN A 31 -0.18 -10.18 -13.10
CA GLN A 31 -0.37 -8.74 -13.16
C GLN A 31 0.56 -8.11 -14.21
N SER A 32 0.09 -7.04 -14.84
CA SER A 32 0.82 -6.35 -15.91
C SER A 32 2.11 -5.69 -15.38
N LEU A 33 3.07 -5.40 -16.28
CA LEU A 33 4.25 -4.60 -15.93
C LEU A 33 3.83 -3.24 -15.35
N THR A 34 2.82 -2.60 -15.95
CA THR A 34 2.26 -1.34 -15.48
C THR A 34 1.77 -1.42 -14.03
N PHE A 35 1.05 -2.49 -13.67
CA PHE A 35 0.63 -2.72 -12.29
C PHE A 35 1.83 -2.82 -11.33
N LYS A 36 2.86 -3.59 -11.70
CA LYS A 36 4.07 -3.76 -10.87
C LYS A 36 4.81 -2.44 -10.66
N VAL A 37 4.93 -1.63 -11.70
CA VAL A 37 5.55 -0.30 -11.64
C VAL A 37 4.73 0.62 -10.74
N LEU A 38 3.41 0.69 -10.93
CA LEU A 38 2.53 1.52 -10.09
C LEU A 38 2.59 1.11 -8.62
N LEU A 39 2.60 -0.20 -8.33
CA LEU A 39 2.72 -0.72 -6.96
C LEU A 39 4.06 -0.29 -6.34
N GLY A 40 5.14 -0.39 -7.12
CA GLY A 40 6.46 0.09 -6.71
C GLY A 40 6.47 1.59 -6.38
N VAL A 41 5.87 2.42 -7.23
CA VAL A 41 5.76 3.88 -7.00
C VAL A 41 4.95 4.17 -5.74
N ILE A 42 3.81 3.49 -5.54
CA ILE A 42 2.98 3.67 -4.35
C ILE A 42 3.74 3.29 -3.08
N ASN A 43 4.41 2.14 -3.09
CA ASN A 43 5.21 1.68 -1.96
C ASN A 43 6.34 2.67 -1.65
N LEU A 44 7.07 3.11 -2.67
CA LEU A 44 8.17 4.06 -2.52
C LEU A 44 7.69 5.40 -1.96
N TYR A 45 6.56 5.92 -2.45
CA TYR A 45 5.97 7.15 -1.94
C TYR A 45 5.68 7.05 -0.43
N ILE A 46 5.00 5.97 -0.02
CA ILE A 46 4.67 5.77 1.40
C ILE A 46 5.93 5.64 2.26
N LEU A 47 6.91 4.86 1.82
CA LEU A 47 8.17 4.68 2.54
C LEU A 47 8.95 5.99 2.66
N MET A 48 8.98 6.80 1.61
CA MET A 48 9.62 8.12 1.64
C MET A 48 8.92 9.06 2.62
N GLY A 49 7.59 9.06 2.63
CA GLY A 49 6.80 9.83 3.61
C GLY A 49 7.05 9.37 5.06
N PHE A 50 7.18 8.07 5.29
CA PHE A 50 7.51 7.52 6.60
C PHE A 50 8.95 7.86 7.03
N LEU A 51 9.91 7.79 6.11
CA LEU A 51 11.29 8.18 6.35
C LEU A 51 11.38 9.66 6.74
N LEU A 52 10.69 10.54 6.01
CA LEU A 52 10.58 11.96 6.35
C LEU A 52 10.01 12.16 7.76
N TYR A 53 8.98 11.40 8.13
CA TYR A 53 8.44 11.42 9.49
C TYR A 53 9.48 11.02 10.55
N LEU A 54 10.26 9.94 10.33
CA LEU A 54 11.30 9.52 11.26
C LEU A 54 12.40 10.58 11.40
N LEU A 55 12.80 11.19 10.30
CA LEU A 55 13.79 12.27 10.27
C LEU A 55 13.33 13.49 11.10
N VAL A 56 12.07 13.89 10.96
CA VAL A 56 11.49 14.99 11.74
C VAL A 56 11.36 14.62 13.21
N LYS A 57 10.85 13.42 13.52
CA LYS A 57 10.69 12.95 14.90
C LYS A 57 12.02 12.82 15.64
N GLY A 58 13.07 12.37 14.95
CA GLY A 58 14.41 12.22 15.51
C GLY A 58 15.22 13.52 15.56
N SER A 59 14.62 14.66 15.18
CA SER A 59 15.33 15.95 15.07
C SER A 59 16.59 15.87 14.19
N LEU A 60 16.56 15.04 13.15
CA LEU A 60 17.70 14.76 12.26
C LEU A 60 17.79 15.74 11.08
N VAL A 61 16.91 16.75 11.04
CA VAL A 61 16.78 17.69 9.93
C VAL A 61 16.55 19.09 10.49
N GLU A 62 17.32 20.07 9.99
CA GLU A 62 17.26 21.47 10.39
C GLU A 62 16.10 22.23 9.72
N GLY A 63 15.77 23.42 10.22
CA GLY A 63 14.75 24.29 9.61
C GLY A 63 13.30 23.87 9.88
N ILE A 64 13.07 23.07 10.93
CA ILE A 64 11.75 22.74 11.44
C ILE A 64 11.52 23.52 12.73
N ASN A 65 10.39 24.22 12.81
CA ASN A 65 10.01 24.94 14.02
C ASN A 65 9.64 23.94 15.13
N THR A 66 10.40 23.94 16.24
CA THR A 66 10.18 23.03 17.37
C THR A 66 8.90 23.34 18.13
N ASP A 67 8.57 24.62 18.30
CA ASP A 67 7.36 25.05 19.00
C ASP A 67 6.11 24.57 18.25
N PHE A 68 6.19 24.53 16.91
CA PHE A 68 5.14 23.99 16.05
C PHE A 68 4.94 22.47 16.23
N LEU A 69 6.04 21.70 16.36
CA LEU A 69 5.95 20.26 16.60
C LEU A 69 5.30 19.96 17.95
N ASP A 70 5.67 20.74 18.97
CA ASP A 70 5.20 20.59 20.36
C ASP A 70 3.75 21.04 20.56
N GLN A 71 3.20 21.88 19.67
CA GLN A 71 1.77 22.23 19.63
C GLN A 71 0.85 21.08 19.17
N GLY A 72 1.37 19.86 19.03
CA GLY A 72 0.58 18.65 18.77
C GLY A 72 0.65 18.14 17.33
N TYR A 73 1.32 18.87 16.43
CA TYR A 73 1.49 18.43 15.04
C TYR A 73 2.27 17.11 14.93
N LEU A 74 3.25 16.87 15.81
CA LEU A 74 4.00 15.62 15.85
C LEU A 74 3.08 14.41 16.12
N SER A 75 2.07 14.57 17.00
CA SER A 75 1.10 13.52 17.33
C SER A 75 0.20 13.18 16.13
N ILE A 76 -0.23 14.20 15.40
CA ILE A 76 -1.03 14.04 14.18
C ILE A 76 -0.20 13.34 13.09
N LEU A 77 1.04 13.78 12.89
CA LEU A 77 1.97 13.13 11.96
C LEU A 77 2.21 11.67 12.32
N ASN A 78 2.44 11.37 13.60
CA ASN A 78 2.64 10.01 14.09
C ASN A 78 1.44 9.11 13.75
N THR A 79 0.23 9.59 14.04
CA THR A 79 -1.01 8.85 13.75
C THR A 79 -1.16 8.61 12.25
N ARG A 80 -0.99 9.66 11.43
CA ARG A 80 -1.12 9.54 9.96
C ARG A 80 -0.07 8.62 9.35
N ALA A 81 1.19 8.73 9.79
CA ALA A 81 2.28 7.88 9.33
C ALA A 81 2.03 6.39 9.66
N THR A 82 1.53 6.12 10.88
CA THR A 82 1.18 4.76 11.32
C THR A 82 0.05 4.17 10.48
N VAL A 83 -1.02 4.93 10.26
CA VAL A 83 -2.17 4.47 9.45
C VAL A 83 -1.74 4.15 8.01
N VAL A 84 -0.94 5.02 7.38
CA VAL A 84 -0.48 4.80 5.99
C VAL A 84 0.47 3.60 5.90
N LEU A 85 1.29 3.34 6.92
CA LEU A 85 2.11 2.12 6.98
C LEU A 85 1.27 0.85 7.10
N VAL A 86 0.19 0.87 7.88
CA VAL A 86 -0.76 -0.25 7.95
C VAL A 86 -1.38 -0.49 6.57
N PHE A 87 -1.79 0.57 5.87
CA PHE A 87 -2.26 0.45 4.49
C PHE A 87 -1.21 -0.13 3.54
N LEU A 88 0.06 0.28 3.66
CA LEU A 88 1.15 -0.29 2.86
C LEU A 88 1.21 -1.82 3.03
N MET A 89 1.20 -2.30 4.27
CA MET A 89 1.25 -3.75 4.55
C MET A 89 0.05 -4.49 3.97
N ILE A 90 -1.16 -4.03 4.27
CA ILE A 90 -2.40 -4.70 3.84
C ILE A 90 -2.54 -4.66 2.31
N LEU A 91 -2.17 -3.55 1.67
CA LEU A 91 -2.20 -3.41 0.21
C LEU A 91 -1.22 -4.37 -0.47
N ASN A 92 -0.02 -4.55 0.08
CA ASN A 92 0.96 -5.50 -0.47
C ASN A 92 0.53 -6.96 -0.26
N ILE A 93 -0.02 -7.30 0.91
CA ILE A 93 -0.62 -8.62 1.17
C ILE A 93 -1.75 -8.88 0.17
N SER A 94 -2.62 -7.91 -0.02
CA SER A 94 -3.74 -7.99 -0.96
C SER A 94 -3.28 -8.13 -2.41
N ALA A 95 -2.23 -7.43 -2.83
CA ALA A 95 -1.64 -7.56 -4.15
C ALA A 95 -1.03 -8.95 -4.36
N TYR A 96 -0.39 -9.50 -3.33
CA TYR A 96 0.22 -10.83 -3.36
C TYR A 96 -0.83 -11.94 -3.50
N TYR A 97 -1.92 -11.86 -2.73
CA TYR A 97 -3.01 -12.84 -2.78
C TYR A 97 -4.06 -12.53 -3.85
N ASN A 98 -3.95 -11.40 -4.55
CA ASN A 98 -4.91 -10.92 -5.54
C ASN A 98 -6.35 -10.84 -5.00
N TYR A 99 -6.49 -10.47 -3.72
CA TYR A 99 -7.76 -10.50 -2.99
C TYR A 99 -8.06 -9.16 -2.36
N GLY A 100 -9.19 -8.55 -2.73
CA GLY A 100 -9.64 -7.27 -2.15
C GLY A 100 -8.82 -6.03 -2.56
N PHE A 101 -7.89 -6.16 -3.53
CA PHE A 101 -6.91 -5.12 -3.84
C PHE A 101 -7.54 -3.82 -4.31
N LYS A 102 -8.52 -3.90 -5.22
CA LYS A 102 -9.24 -2.71 -5.70
C LYS A 102 -9.87 -1.95 -4.53
N TYR A 103 -10.63 -2.64 -3.67
CA TYR A 103 -11.24 -2.03 -2.49
C TYR A 103 -10.22 -1.35 -1.58
N LEU A 104 -9.11 -2.04 -1.27
CA LEU A 104 -8.06 -1.47 -0.41
C LEU A 104 -7.36 -0.26 -1.04
N SER A 105 -7.07 -0.31 -2.34
CA SER A 105 -6.51 0.84 -3.06
C SER A 105 -7.45 2.04 -3.09
N THR A 106 -8.77 1.81 -3.26
CA THR A 106 -9.80 2.85 -3.20
C THR A 106 -9.97 3.43 -1.79
N ILE A 107 -9.96 2.60 -0.75
CA ILE A 107 -10.02 3.08 0.64
C ILE A 107 -8.81 3.95 0.95
N LEU A 108 -7.60 3.52 0.54
CA LEU A 108 -6.40 4.32 0.69
C LEU A 108 -6.49 5.65 -0.08
N PHE A 109 -7.03 5.63 -1.30
CA PHE A 109 -7.30 6.85 -2.06
C PHE A 109 -8.20 7.83 -1.31
N ILE A 110 -9.34 7.36 -0.79
CA ILE A 110 -10.30 8.18 -0.03
C ILE A 110 -9.63 8.74 1.23
N TYR A 111 -8.88 7.90 1.98
CA TYR A 111 -8.14 8.34 3.15
C TYR A 111 -7.14 9.45 2.81
N MET A 112 -6.39 9.30 1.72
CA MET A 112 -5.37 10.27 1.31
C MET A 112 -5.97 11.57 0.78
N LEU A 113 -7.12 11.49 0.10
CA LEU A 113 -7.88 12.66 -0.32
C LEU A 113 -8.42 13.42 0.89
N ASN A 114 -9.03 12.72 1.85
CA ASN A 114 -9.54 13.32 3.09
C ASN A 114 -8.41 13.98 3.89
N SER A 115 -7.29 13.28 4.05
CA SER A 115 -6.08 13.80 4.69
C SER A 115 -5.57 15.10 4.05
N ALA A 116 -5.71 15.26 2.73
CA ALA A 116 -5.35 16.49 2.03
C ALA A 116 -6.34 17.63 2.31
N ILE A 117 -7.65 17.34 2.32
CA ILE A 117 -8.69 18.30 2.67
C ILE A 117 -8.52 18.79 4.11
N ASP A 118 -8.29 17.88 5.05
CA ASP A 118 -8.02 18.24 6.46
C ASP A 118 -6.83 19.20 6.58
N ILE A 119 -5.74 18.94 5.85
CA ILE A 119 -4.56 19.82 5.89
C ILE A 119 -4.89 21.20 5.32
N ALA A 120 -5.65 21.26 4.22
CA ALA A 120 -6.01 22.49 3.56
C ALA A 120 -7.03 23.33 4.35
N ILE A 121 -7.95 22.70 5.09
CA ILE A 121 -9.04 23.38 5.81
C ILE A 121 -8.69 23.58 7.28
N LEU A 122 -8.42 22.49 8.00
CA LEU A 122 -8.25 22.47 9.46
C LEU A 122 -6.85 22.89 9.88
N PHE A 123 -5.84 22.66 9.03
CA PHE A 123 -4.44 22.93 9.35
C PHE A 123 -3.79 23.93 8.38
N SER A 124 -4.59 24.81 7.76
CA SER A 124 -4.11 25.86 6.86
C SER A 124 -3.13 26.82 7.53
N GLY A 125 -3.42 27.22 8.78
CA GLY A 125 -2.53 28.05 9.61
C GLY A 125 -1.20 27.40 9.94
N PHE A 126 -1.16 26.06 9.95
CA PHE A 126 0.03 25.23 10.17
C PHE A 126 0.72 24.82 8.85
N SER A 127 0.25 25.33 7.71
CA SER A 127 0.73 24.96 6.38
C SER A 127 1.72 25.94 5.78
N GLN A 128 2.30 26.81 6.61
CA GLN A 128 3.35 27.71 6.14
C GLN A 128 4.57 26.91 5.71
N ILE A 129 4.99 27.13 4.46
CA ILE A 129 6.14 26.43 3.87
C ILE A 129 7.40 26.63 4.72
N ALA A 130 7.54 27.80 5.33
CA ALA A 130 8.65 28.18 6.20
C ALA A 130 8.79 27.30 7.45
N GLU A 131 7.70 26.72 7.96
CA GLU A 131 7.72 25.94 9.21
C GLU A 131 8.03 24.45 8.97
N ARG A 132 7.83 23.96 7.72
CA ARG A 132 7.94 22.54 7.37
C ARG A 132 8.37 22.29 5.91
N PRO A 133 9.50 22.83 5.46
CA PRO A 133 9.88 22.87 4.04
C PRO A 133 9.90 21.48 3.38
N TYR A 134 10.44 20.46 4.06
CA TYR A 134 10.52 19.09 3.55
C TYR A 134 9.14 18.44 3.35
N PHE A 135 8.23 18.61 4.31
CA PHE A 135 6.88 18.09 4.19
C PHE A 135 6.06 18.84 3.14
N SER A 136 6.25 20.16 3.03
CA SER A 136 5.61 20.97 1.99
C SER A 136 6.07 20.53 0.59
N ALA A 137 7.37 20.33 0.39
CA ALA A 137 7.91 19.82 -0.86
C ALA A 137 7.38 18.40 -1.17
N PHE A 138 7.31 17.52 -0.18
CA PHE A 138 6.74 16.19 -0.34
C PHE A 138 5.22 16.21 -0.61
N GLN A 139 4.49 17.21 -0.10
CA GLN A 139 3.07 17.37 -0.39
C GLN A 139 2.80 17.74 -1.85
N LEU A 140 3.74 18.38 -2.56
CA LEU A 140 3.62 18.69 -3.99
C LEU A 140 3.53 17.43 -4.86
N SER A 141 4.07 16.29 -4.42
CA SER A 141 3.96 15.02 -5.16
C SER A 141 2.68 14.23 -4.83
N ARG A 142 1.86 14.69 -3.87
CA ARG A 142 0.62 14.02 -3.47
C ARG A 142 -0.42 13.89 -4.60
N PRO A 143 -0.65 14.90 -5.47
CA PRO A 143 -1.59 14.73 -6.59
C PRO A 143 -1.19 13.57 -7.52
N LEU A 144 0.11 13.43 -7.81
CA LEU A 144 0.62 12.32 -8.60
C LEU A 144 0.36 10.97 -7.89
N PHE A 145 0.57 10.91 -6.57
CA PHE A 145 0.28 9.71 -5.79
C PHE A 145 -1.21 9.33 -5.83
N LEU A 146 -2.13 10.30 -5.74
CA LEU A 146 -3.56 10.06 -5.88
C LEU A 146 -3.92 9.50 -7.26
N ILE A 147 -3.30 10.03 -8.32
CA ILE A 147 -3.44 9.50 -9.69
C ILE A 147 -2.94 8.05 -9.76
N CYS A 148 -1.80 7.73 -9.14
CA CYS A 148 -1.30 6.36 -9.08
C CYS A 148 -2.28 5.41 -8.37
N LEU A 149 -2.93 5.83 -7.28
CA LEU A 149 -3.92 5.02 -6.57
C LEU A 149 -5.18 4.75 -7.40
N ILE A 150 -5.65 5.73 -8.18
CA ILE A 150 -6.76 5.50 -9.11
C ILE A 150 -6.31 4.55 -10.23
N TRP A 151 -5.14 4.80 -10.81
CA TRP A 151 -4.65 4.03 -11.95
C TRP A 151 -4.42 2.56 -11.57
N ILE A 152 -3.79 2.29 -10.42
CA ILE A 152 -3.50 0.91 -10.01
C ILE A 152 -4.79 0.10 -9.82
N ALA A 153 -5.87 0.73 -9.35
CA ALA A 153 -7.17 0.09 -9.22
C ALA A 153 -7.77 -0.28 -10.59
N ILE A 154 -7.59 0.58 -11.61
CA ILE A 154 -8.06 0.35 -12.99
C ILE A 154 -7.29 -0.79 -13.65
N VAL A 155 -5.96 -0.80 -13.55
CA VAL A 155 -5.13 -1.83 -14.24
C VAL A 155 -5.06 -3.17 -13.52
N HIS A 156 -5.51 -3.24 -12.25
CA HIS A 156 -5.54 -4.47 -11.49
C HIS A 156 -6.46 -5.51 -12.15
N LYS A 157 -5.90 -6.69 -12.43
CA LYS A 157 -6.67 -7.84 -12.91
C LYS A 157 -7.24 -8.63 -11.73
N ASP A 158 -8.56 -8.64 -11.58
CA ASP A 158 -9.21 -9.43 -10.53
C ASP A 158 -9.20 -10.93 -10.87
N GLN A 159 -9.19 -11.77 -9.82
CA GLN A 159 -9.20 -13.23 -9.93
C GLN A 159 -10.58 -13.85 -9.84
N ILE A 160 -11.66 -13.07 -9.92
CA ILE A 160 -13.01 -13.62 -9.76
C ILE A 160 -13.37 -14.43 -11.02
N LYS A 161 -12.88 -15.66 -11.07
CA LYS A 161 -13.61 -16.79 -11.62
C LYS A 161 -14.49 -17.28 -10.49
N ASP A 162 -15.79 -17.29 -10.75
CA ASP A 162 -16.86 -17.58 -9.81
C ASP A 162 -16.56 -18.82 -8.95
N ALA A 163 -16.93 -18.71 -7.66
CA ALA A 163 -16.96 -19.81 -6.72
C ALA A 163 -17.96 -20.89 -7.14
#